data_AF-A0ABD3FZ02-F1
#
_entry.id   AF-A0ABD3FZ02-F1
#
_cell.length_a   1.000
_cell.length_b   1.000
_cell.length_c   1.000
_cell.angle_alpha   90.00
_cell.angle_beta   90.00
_cell.angle_gamma   90.00
#
_symmetry.space_group_name_H-M   'P 1'
#
loop_
_entity.id
_entity.type
_entity.pdbx_description
1 polymer ?
#
loop_
_entity_poly.entity_id
_entity_poly.type
_entity_poly.pdbx_seq_one_letter_code
_entity_poly.pdbx_strand_id
1 'polypeptide(L)'
;MALAELLASADISTDLQSVHKLLDALIIADDVELQSLLPDATRVVKSLSRVAIKSVAAAAADAENVSKLVALDDDLLPVLRVLQTFVHRLTRQEDRELLRWLPFVLTACCFVNGTELPGAELMQSVVVAEETLDGAVELAKAGDRPSLTARYVAQMVALCSQDVDKETWVAATSVNKRVMLHVVQQVSFPHLGGDLFGRLLALTFPLVDDLTDSTQLVGARLLLHIVKNVTPTELRWYSDVLLEVLHTAIVSRKPETLDVLLACLVESLDKVSPPGELKHYDRFTPRLLSDTSLCSDVAVRVIFVRHLRALVVRQGAPHSLNVIRYLQPLLKVLIAGFESVNVELLLETLETLQTTVLAAWPRIAPHTEEILVGVLRAVAFCEVFDEGAEFTPSSRERSQILALCEDVLDLLNQVCGSDSVVGDMLATVSSQSPKLLPFCDRMKEKLTSR
;
A
#
# COMPACT_ATOMS: atom_id res chain seq x y z
N MET A 1 -13.58 44.45 22.38
CA MET A 1 -12.48 44.75 23.36
C MET A 1 -11.92 43.48 24.02
N ALA A 2 -12.76 42.61 24.60
CA ALA A 2 -12.29 41.37 25.23
C ALA A 2 -11.58 40.39 24.27
N LEU A 3 -12.06 40.26 23.02
CA LEU A 3 -11.43 39.39 22.01
C LEU A 3 -10.04 39.90 21.60
N ALA A 4 -9.89 41.21 21.37
CA ALA A 4 -8.61 41.82 21.01
C ALA A 4 -7.54 41.62 22.09
N GLU A 5 -7.90 41.74 23.37
CA GLU A 5 -6.99 41.51 24.49
C GLU A 5 -6.53 40.05 24.58
N LEU A 6 -7.45 39.09 24.41
CA LEU A 6 -7.15 37.65 24.41
C LEU A 6 -6.26 37.23 23.22
N LEU A 7 -6.46 37.84 22.05
CA LEU A 7 -5.66 37.58 20.86
C LEU A 7 -4.27 38.23 20.94
N ALA A 8 -4.13 39.35 21.65
CA ALA A 8 -2.88 40.08 21.85
C ALA A 8 -1.98 39.47 22.93
N SER A 9 -2.55 38.82 23.96
CA SER A 9 -1.79 38.16 25.04
C SER A 9 -1.15 36.82 24.63
N ALA A 10 -1.11 36.51 23.33
CA ALA A 10 -0.99 35.14 22.84
C ALA A 10 0.44 34.56 22.83
N ASP A 11 0.96 34.30 24.03
CA ASP A 11 1.62 33.03 24.34
C ASP A 11 0.54 32.08 24.87
N ILE A 12 -0.44 31.70 24.03
CA ILE A 12 -1.46 30.68 24.37
C ILE A 12 -0.74 29.33 24.39
N SER A 13 0.06 29.14 25.43
CA SER A 13 0.64 27.89 25.88
C SER A 13 -0.37 27.28 26.83
N THR A 14 -0.96 26.14 26.44
CA THR A 14 -1.60 25.11 27.30
C THR A 14 -2.64 25.51 28.35
N ASP A 15 -2.92 26.79 28.59
CA ASP A 15 -3.88 27.24 29.59
C ASP A 15 -5.30 27.10 29.05
N LEU A 16 -5.93 26.00 29.44
CA LEU A 16 -7.31 25.69 29.09
C LEU A 16 -8.26 26.83 29.45
N GLN A 17 -8.03 27.60 30.52
CA GLN A 17 -8.92 28.71 30.87
C GLN A 17 -8.89 29.83 29.83
N SER A 18 -7.70 30.13 29.30
CA SER A 18 -7.52 31.11 28.22
C SER A 18 -8.16 30.62 26.91
N VAL A 19 -8.09 29.32 26.61
CA VAL A 19 -8.75 28.71 25.44
C VAL A 19 -10.27 28.78 25.52
N HIS A 20 -10.85 28.50 26.70
CA HIS A 20 -12.31 28.62 26.91
C HIS A 20 -12.79 30.07 26.77
N LYS A 21 -12.09 31.04 27.37
CA LYS A 21 -12.42 32.46 27.22
C LYS A 21 -12.35 32.91 25.76
N LEU A 22 -11.38 32.40 25.00
CA LEU A 22 -11.27 32.67 23.57
C LEU A 22 -12.46 32.09 22.79
N LEU A 23 -12.88 30.86 23.10
CA LEU A 23 -14.05 30.24 22.49
C LEU A 23 -15.31 31.09 22.70
N ASP A 24 -15.60 31.46 23.96
CA ASP A 24 -16.76 32.27 24.32
C ASP A 24 -16.72 33.62 23.59
N ALA A 25 -15.54 34.26 23.55
CA ALA A 25 -15.35 35.53 22.85
C ALA A 25 -15.57 35.42 21.34
N LEU A 26 -15.13 34.33 20.69
CA LEU A 26 -15.34 34.10 19.25
C LEU A 26 -16.80 33.84 18.89
N ILE A 27 -17.57 33.21 19.79
CA ILE A 27 -19.01 32.96 19.61
C ILE A 27 -19.78 34.29 19.66
N ILE A 28 -19.40 35.19 20.55
CA ILE A 28 -20.13 36.45 20.82
C ILE A 28 -19.70 37.59 19.88
N ALA A 29 -18.44 37.61 19.44
CA ALA A 29 -17.90 38.68 18.60
C ALA A 29 -18.70 38.85 17.31
N ASP A 30 -18.95 40.10 16.91
CA ASP A 30 -19.61 40.38 15.63
C ASP A 30 -18.66 40.16 14.43
N ASP A 31 -19.23 40.06 13.23
CA ASP A 31 -18.46 39.74 12.01
C ASP A 31 -17.46 40.84 11.65
N VAL A 32 -17.71 42.09 12.05
CA VAL A 32 -16.85 43.25 11.73
C VAL A 32 -15.65 43.31 12.67
N GLU A 33 -15.86 43.07 13.97
CA GLU A 33 -14.81 42.94 14.99
C GLU A 33 -13.90 41.75 14.64
N LEU A 34 -14.47 40.60 14.27
CA LEU A 34 -13.69 39.43 13.84
C LEU A 34 -12.83 39.72 12.61
N GLN A 35 -13.37 40.43 11.60
CA GLN A 35 -12.61 40.83 10.41
C GLN A 35 -11.42 41.72 10.77
N SER A 36 -11.61 42.66 11.69
CA SER A 36 -10.54 43.58 12.12
C SER A 36 -9.41 42.87 12.87
N LEU A 37 -9.71 41.75 13.53
CA LEU A 37 -8.77 40.97 14.37
C LEU A 37 -8.28 39.68 13.69
N LEU A 38 -8.62 39.49 12.42
CA LEU A 38 -8.41 38.25 11.70
C LEU A 38 -6.94 37.80 11.58
N PRO A 39 -5.95 38.71 11.41
CA PRO A 39 -4.54 38.32 11.42
C PRO A 39 -4.11 37.70 12.76
N ASP A 40 -4.55 38.29 13.88
CA ASP A 40 -4.23 37.78 15.22
C ASP A 40 -4.97 36.47 15.50
N ALA A 41 -6.25 36.38 15.13
CA ALA A 41 -7.03 35.14 15.23
C ALA A 41 -6.38 34.00 14.44
N THR A 42 -5.91 34.29 13.22
CA THR A 42 -5.16 33.34 12.39
C THR A 42 -3.87 32.88 13.06
N ARG A 43 -3.11 33.78 13.69
CA ARG A 43 -1.90 33.42 14.44
C ARG A 43 -2.23 32.45 15.57
N VAL A 44 -3.28 32.74 16.34
CA VAL A 44 -3.73 31.90 17.45
C VAL A 44 -4.18 30.53 16.96
N VAL A 45 -4.97 30.45 15.90
CA VAL A 45 -5.42 29.19 15.29
C VAL A 45 -4.24 28.31 14.85
N LYS A 46 -3.19 28.89 14.27
CA LYS A 46 -1.97 28.15 13.92
C LYS A 46 -1.25 27.60 15.16
N SER A 47 -1.14 28.40 16.22
CA SER A 47 -0.53 27.97 17.48
C SER A 47 -1.32 26.83 18.13
N LEU A 48 -2.64 26.97 18.22
CA LEU A 48 -3.55 25.96 18.75
C LEU A 48 -3.50 24.65 17.95
N SER A 49 -3.45 24.74 16.61
CA SER A 49 -3.28 23.57 15.74
C SER A 49 -1.97 22.82 16.04
N ARG A 50 -0.87 23.55 16.26
CA ARG A 50 0.42 22.94 16.64
C ARG A 50 0.38 22.30 18.03
N VAL A 51 -0.34 22.90 18.98
CA VAL A 51 -0.54 22.31 20.31
C VAL A 51 -1.29 20.99 20.17
N ALA A 52 -2.40 20.95 19.42
CA ALA A 52 -3.16 19.72 19.18
C ALA A 52 -2.29 18.61 18.55
N ILE A 53 -1.53 18.94 17.49
CA ILE A 53 -0.61 17.99 16.83
C ILE A 53 0.41 17.42 17.83
N LYS A 54 1.03 18.29 18.65
CA LYS A 54 2.04 17.87 19.64
C LYS A 54 1.44 17.01 20.75
N SER A 55 0.26 17.37 21.26
CA SER A 55 -0.43 16.59 22.31
C SER A 55 -0.77 15.20 21.82
N VAL A 56 -1.32 15.08 20.62
CA VAL A 56 -1.65 13.78 20.00
C VAL A 56 -0.38 12.97 19.74
N ALA A 57 0.66 13.57 19.18
CA ALA A 57 1.92 12.88 18.91
C ALA A 57 2.59 12.37 20.21
N ALA A 58 2.55 13.16 21.28
CA ALA A 58 3.08 12.77 22.59
C ALA A 58 2.27 11.63 23.24
N ALA A 59 0.94 11.67 23.13
CA ALA A 59 0.08 10.61 23.65
C ALA A 59 0.24 9.30 22.85
N ALA A 60 0.33 9.38 21.52
CA ALA A 60 0.57 8.23 20.65
C ALA A 60 1.92 7.55 20.93
N ALA A 61 2.92 8.33 21.33
CA ALA A 61 4.24 7.79 21.68
C ALA A 61 4.24 6.97 23.00
N ASP A 62 3.23 7.16 23.85
CA ASP A 62 3.06 6.50 25.15
C ASP A 62 1.63 5.89 25.26
N ALA A 63 1.23 5.14 24.23
CA ALA A 63 -0.14 4.62 24.08
C ALA A 63 -0.55 3.61 25.18
N GLU A 64 0.39 3.10 25.98
CA GLU A 64 0.10 2.24 27.14
C GLU A 64 -0.41 3.04 28.34
N ASN A 65 -0.23 4.37 28.32
CA ASN A 65 -0.60 5.25 29.42
C ASN A 65 -2.05 5.72 29.30
N VAL A 66 -2.97 4.86 29.77
CA VAL A 66 -4.42 5.09 29.71
C VAL A 66 -4.83 6.43 30.34
N SER A 67 -4.18 6.89 31.41
CA SER A 67 -4.53 8.17 32.04
C SER A 67 -4.18 9.37 31.15
N LYS A 68 -3.09 9.30 30.37
CA LYS A 68 -2.76 10.31 29.36
C LYS A 68 -3.77 10.31 28.22
N LEU A 69 -4.24 9.14 27.78
CA LEU A 69 -5.26 9.04 26.71
C LEU A 69 -6.62 9.61 27.15
N VAL A 70 -7.03 9.36 28.40
CA VAL A 70 -8.27 9.94 28.94
C VAL A 70 -8.16 11.45 29.08
N ALA A 71 -7.05 11.96 29.63
CA ALA A 71 -6.81 13.39 29.75
C ALA A 71 -6.69 14.09 28.38
N LEU A 72 -6.23 13.38 27.34
CA LEU A 72 -6.07 13.92 26.00
C LEU A 72 -7.39 14.44 25.42
N ASP A 73 -8.51 13.72 25.60
CA ASP A 73 -9.80 14.16 25.07
C ASP A 73 -10.25 15.47 25.72
N ASP A 74 -10.12 15.56 27.06
CA ASP A 74 -10.43 16.77 27.84
C ASP A 74 -9.55 17.97 27.43
N ASP A 75 -8.28 17.72 27.11
CA ASP A 75 -7.34 18.76 26.69
C ASP A 75 -7.57 19.21 25.24
N LEU A 76 -7.93 18.29 24.34
CA LEU A 76 -8.13 18.58 22.92
C LEU A 76 -9.48 19.23 22.62
N LEU A 77 -10.54 18.84 23.33
CA LEU A 77 -11.90 19.26 23.01
C LEU A 77 -12.09 20.80 23.00
N PRO A 78 -11.58 21.58 23.98
CA PRO A 78 -11.69 23.04 23.94
C PRO A 78 -10.92 23.65 22.77
N VAL A 79 -9.74 23.10 22.46
CA VAL A 79 -8.92 23.53 21.33
C VAL A 79 -9.65 23.32 20.02
N LEU A 80 -10.18 22.11 19.79
CA LEU A 80 -10.90 21.77 18.57
C LEU A 80 -12.20 22.56 18.42
N ARG A 81 -12.93 22.84 19.49
CA ARG A 81 -14.11 23.72 19.45
C ARG A 81 -13.78 25.14 19.01
N VAL A 82 -12.62 25.67 19.40
CA VAL A 82 -12.13 26.96 18.88
C VAL A 82 -11.89 26.87 17.38
N LEU A 83 -11.19 25.82 16.91
CA LEU A 83 -10.93 25.61 15.48
C LEU A 83 -12.22 25.46 14.68
N GLN A 84 -13.15 24.65 15.18
CA GLN A 84 -14.48 24.42 14.60
C GLN A 84 -15.25 25.73 14.48
N THR A 85 -15.37 26.48 15.57
CA THR A 85 -16.09 27.76 15.60
C THR A 85 -15.49 28.74 14.61
N PHE A 86 -14.15 28.80 14.55
CA PHE A 86 -13.45 29.68 13.62
C PHE A 86 -13.74 29.31 12.15
N VAL A 87 -13.71 28.02 11.81
CA VAL A 87 -14.11 27.54 10.47
C VAL A 87 -15.54 27.97 10.14
N HIS A 88 -16.51 27.70 11.03
CA HIS A 88 -17.93 28.00 10.80
C HIS A 88 -18.23 29.50 10.66
N ARG A 89 -17.56 30.35 11.45
CA ARG A 89 -17.74 31.81 11.38
C ARG A 89 -17.21 32.36 10.05
N LEU A 90 -16.13 31.78 9.52
CA LEU A 90 -15.54 32.20 8.25
C LEU A 90 -16.22 31.63 7.01
N THR A 91 -17.05 30.58 7.12
CA THR A 91 -17.86 30.06 5.99
C THR A 91 -18.78 31.12 5.38
N ARG A 92 -19.06 32.19 6.12
CA ARG A 92 -19.89 33.33 5.69
C ARG A 92 -19.14 34.38 4.85
N GLN A 93 -17.84 34.22 4.62
CA GLN A 93 -16.98 35.22 3.99
C GLN A 93 -16.27 34.67 2.75
N GLU A 94 -16.13 35.49 1.69
CA GLU A 94 -15.60 35.05 0.38
C GLU A 94 -14.11 35.38 0.16
N ASP A 95 -13.35 35.72 1.20
CA ASP A 95 -11.95 36.11 1.03
C ASP A 95 -11.01 34.89 0.98
N ARG A 96 -10.42 34.67 -0.21
CA ARG A 96 -9.53 33.54 -0.51
C ARG A 96 -8.16 33.65 0.18
N GLU A 97 -7.70 34.86 0.53
CA GLU A 97 -6.41 35.01 1.21
C GLU A 97 -6.45 34.46 2.64
N LEU A 98 -7.64 34.44 3.22
CA LEU A 98 -7.88 33.90 4.55
C LEU A 98 -7.68 32.40 4.61
N LEU A 99 -7.88 31.65 3.54
CA LEU A 99 -7.79 30.18 3.58
C LEU A 99 -6.35 29.65 3.77
N ARG A 100 -5.34 30.52 3.88
CA ARG A 100 -3.92 30.14 4.11
C ARG A 100 -3.67 29.50 5.49
N TRP A 101 -4.56 29.68 6.46
CA TRP A 101 -4.46 29.01 7.77
C TRP A 101 -5.11 27.64 7.80
N LEU A 102 -5.98 27.34 6.83
CA LEU A 102 -6.76 26.11 6.80
C LEU A 102 -5.88 24.84 6.85
N PRO A 103 -4.72 24.74 6.17
CA PRO A 103 -3.85 23.57 6.29
C PRO A 103 -3.47 23.19 7.73
N PHE A 104 -3.32 24.18 8.63
CA PHE A 104 -2.99 23.91 10.03
C PHE A 104 -4.13 23.20 10.74
N VAL A 105 -5.36 23.67 10.52
CA VAL A 105 -6.57 23.06 11.10
C VAL A 105 -6.83 21.69 10.51
N LEU A 106 -6.69 21.54 9.18
CA LEU A 106 -6.83 20.24 8.51
C LEU A 106 -5.82 19.23 9.06
N THR A 107 -4.54 19.60 9.14
CA THR A 107 -3.52 18.70 9.69
C THR A 107 -3.81 18.37 11.15
N ALA A 108 -4.19 19.33 12.00
CA ALA A 108 -4.55 19.05 13.39
C ALA A 108 -5.71 18.04 13.48
N CYS A 109 -6.79 18.24 12.71
CA CYS A 109 -7.91 17.31 12.67
C CYS A 109 -7.50 15.93 12.14
N CYS A 110 -6.62 15.86 11.14
CA CYS A 110 -6.06 14.59 10.65
C CYS A 110 -5.15 13.90 11.68
N PHE A 111 -4.47 14.63 12.57
CA PHE A 111 -3.81 14.01 13.72
C PHE A 111 -4.86 13.41 14.65
N VAL A 112 -5.85 14.18 15.11
CA VAL A 112 -6.87 13.66 16.04
C VAL A 112 -7.62 12.43 15.49
N ASN A 113 -8.03 12.45 14.21
CA ASN A 113 -8.79 11.35 13.60
C ASN A 113 -7.90 10.22 13.05
N GLY A 114 -6.73 10.56 12.50
CA GLY A 114 -5.86 9.61 11.79
C GLY A 114 -4.92 8.82 12.70
N THR A 115 -4.83 9.18 13.98
CA THR A 115 -4.13 8.39 14.98
C THR A 115 -5.06 7.29 15.50
N GLU A 116 -4.78 6.03 15.17
CA GLU A 116 -5.47 4.84 15.74
C GLU A 116 -5.17 4.69 17.24
N LEU A 117 -5.60 5.66 18.06
CA LEU A 117 -5.44 5.65 19.50
C LEU A 117 -6.47 4.71 20.14
N PRO A 118 -6.10 3.96 21.19
CA PRO A 118 -7.06 3.15 21.93
C PRO A 118 -8.23 3.99 22.46
N GLY A 119 -9.47 3.61 22.12
CA GLY A 119 -10.68 4.31 22.56
C GLY A 119 -11.02 5.58 21.79
N ALA A 120 -10.34 5.86 20.66
CA ALA A 120 -10.63 7.00 19.81
C ALA A 120 -12.10 7.05 19.35
N GLU A 121 -12.74 5.89 19.18
CA GLU A 121 -14.17 5.80 18.80
C GLU A 121 -15.14 6.39 19.84
N LEU A 122 -14.69 6.60 21.08
CA LEU A 122 -15.49 7.20 22.15
C LEU A 122 -15.12 8.67 22.44
N MET A 123 -14.07 9.18 21.80
CA MET A 123 -13.56 10.54 22.05
C MET A 123 -14.44 11.60 21.40
N GLN A 124 -14.84 12.61 22.16
CA GLN A 124 -15.60 13.74 21.60
C GLN A 124 -14.75 14.60 20.67
N SER A 125 -13.44 14.68 20.93
CA SER A 125 -12.48 15.38 20.08
C SER A 125 -12.47 14.85 18.65
N VAL A 126 -12.60 13.53 18.45
CA VAL A 126 -12.67 12.92 17.11
C VAL A 126 -13.92 13.40 16.36
N VAL A 127 -15.09 13.37 17.00
CA VAL A 127 -16.35 13.87 16.40
C VAL A 127 -16.22 15.33 15.99
N VAL A 128 -15.71 16.19 16.88
CA VAL A 128 -15.51 17.62 16.58
C VAL A 128 -14.50 17.81 15.45
N ALA A 129 -13.43 17.01 15.38
CA ALA A 129 -12.47 17.06 14.30
C ALA A 129 -13.11 16.71 12.94
N GLU A 130 -13.98 15.69 12.89
CA GLU A 130 -14.71 15.33 11.67
C GLU A 130 -15.68 16.42 11.22
N GLU A 131 -16.50 16.95 12.13
CA GLU A 131 -17.40 18.07 11.84
C GLU A 131 -16.63 19.32 11.37
N THR A 132 -15.43 19.56 11.94
CA THR A 132 -14.56 20.65 11.52
C THR A 132 -14.03 20.44 10.10
N LEU A 133 -13.68 19.22 9.73
CA LEU A 133 -13.28 18.88 8.36
C LEU A 133 -14.43 19.10 7.37
N ASP A 134 -15.66 18.72 7.73
CA ASP A 134 -16.84 18.96 6.88
C ASP A 134 -17.14 20.45 6.72
N GLY A 135 -17.08 21.21 7.82
CA GLY A 135 -17.20 22.68 7.76
C GLY A 135 -16.11 23.31 6.89
N ALA A 136 -14.90 22.73 6.88
CA ALA A 136 -13.80 23.20 6.04
C ALA A 136 -14.01 22.89 4.54
N VAL A 137 -14.68 21.77 4.21
CA VAL A 137 -15.09 21.46 2.82
C VAL A 137 -16.05 22.52 2.30
N GLU A 138 -17.04 22.90 3.09
CA GLU A 138 -18.01 23.95 2.76
C GLU A 138 -17.34 25.31 2.64
N LEU A 139 -16.51 25.69 3.62
CA LEU A 139 -15.75 26.95 3.61
C LEU A 139 -14.88 27.07 2.35
N ALA A 140 -14.17 26.02 1.99
CA ALA A 140 -13.29 26.01 0.82
C ALA A 140 -14.05 25.79 -0.50
N LYS A 141 -15.36 25.49 -0.46
CA LYS A 141 -16.14 25.08 -1.63
C LYS A 141 -15.44 23.93 -2.39
N ALA A 142 -14.95 22.93 -1.65
CA ALA A 142 -14.14 21.84 -2.19
C ALA A 142 -14.97 20.66 -2.72
N GLY A 143 -16.25 20.58 -2.37
CA GLY A 143 -17.17 19.50 -2.76
C GLY A 143 -17.06 18.27 -1.85
N ASP A 144 -15.84 17.79 -1.60
CA ASP A 144 -15.57 16.68 -0.70
C ASP A 144 -14.23 16.82 0.04
N ARG A 145 -14.00 15.95 1.03
CA ARG A 145 -12.76 15.92 1.83
C ARG A 145 -11.52 15.59 0.98
N PRO A 146 -11.51 14.57 0.09
CA PRO A 146 -10.35 14.29 -0.76
C PRO A 146 -9.91 15.48 -1.62
N SER A 147 -10.85 16.21 -2.21
CA SER A 147 -10.59 17.41 -3.02
C SER A 147 -10.04 18.56 -2.17
N LEU A 148 -10.52 18.69 -0.94
CA LEU A 148 -9.96 19.64 0.03
C LEU A 148 -8.52 19.27 0.40
N THR A 149 -8.27 18.01 0.73
CA THR A 149 -6.93 17.49 1.04
C THR A 149 -6.00 17.69 -0.15
N ALA A 150 -6.43 17.37 -1.38
CA ALA A 150 -5.66 17.56 -2.60
C ALA A 150 -5.26 19.03 -2.84
N ARG A 151 -6.13 19.98 -2.47
CA ARG A 151 -5.83 21.42 -2.56
C ARG A 151 -4.71 21.86 -1.61
N TYR A 152 -4.61 21.23 -0.44
CA TYR A 152 -3.70 21.65 0.64
C TYR A 152 -2.61 20.62 0.99
N VAL A 153 -2.48 19.55 0.19
CA VAL A 153 -1.61 18.41 0.48
C VAL A 153 -0.16 18.82 0.69
N ALA A 154 0.36 19.77 -0.10
CA ALA A 154 1.75 20.21 0.02
C ALA A 154 2.04 20.87 1.37
N GLN A 155 1.10 21.67 1.87
CA GLN A 155 1.19 22.31 3.19
C GLN A 155 0.99 21.30 4.31
N MET A 156 0.02 20.38 4.16
CA MET A 156 -0.24 19.34 5.16
C MET A 156 0.94 18.38 5.32
N VAL A 157 1.57 17.95 4.21
CA VAL A 157 2.80 17.15 4.22
C VAL A 157 3.92 17.88 4.93
N ALA A 158 4.09 19.19 4.65
CA ALA A 158 5.10 20.00 5.34
C ALA A 158 4.88 20.04 6.85
N LEU A 159 3.63 20.19 7.29
CA LEU A 159 3.24 20.21 8.70
C LEU A 159 3.44 18.86 9.39
N CYS A 160 3.21 17.73 8.69
CA CYS A 160 3.46 16.40 9.24
C CYS A 160 4.93 16.17 9.58
N SER A 161 5.85 16.72 8.77
CA SER A 161 7.29 16.65 9.01
C SER A 161 7.85 17.86 9.78
N GLN A 162 7.02 18.84 10.14
CA GLN A 162 7.50 20.07 10.77
C GLN A 162 7.93 19.78 12.21
N ASP A 163 9.11 20.29 12.60
CA ASP A 163 9.65 20.18 13.95
C ASP A 163 9.88 18.72 14.41
N VAL A 164 10.01 17.79 13.45
CA VAL A 164 10.35 16.38 13.68
C VAL A 164 11.74 16.11 13.13
N ASP A 165 12.67 15.66 13.98
CA ASP A 165 13.98 15.25 13.52
C ASP A 165 13.95 13.86 12.85
N LYS A 166 15.07 13.47 12.25
CA LYS A 166 15.17 12.20 11.51
C LYS A 166 14.89 10.99 12.41
N GLU A 167 15.36 11.01 13.65
CA GLU A 167 15.21 9.89 14.59
C GLU A 167 13.75 9.71 15.00
N THR A 168 13.08 10.80 15.34
CA THR A 168 11.67 10.85 15.66
C THR A 168 10.80 10.51 14.45
N TRP A 169 11.22 10.86 13.23
CA TRP A 169 10.46 10.51 12.02
C TRP A 169 10.35 9.01 11.78
N VAL A 170 11.47 8.28 11.92
CA VAL A 170 11.54 6.83 11.66
C VAL A 170 11.13 5.97 12.87
N ALA A 171 11.15 6.53 14.08
CA ALA A 171 10.77 5.83 15.30
C ALA A 171 9.41 5.13 15.16
N ALA A 172 9.31 3.87 15.58
CA ALA A 172 8.09 3.06 15.42
C ALA A 172 6.84 3.74 16.02
N THR A 173 7.01 4.38 17.17
CA THR A 173 5.99 5.12 17.94
C THR A 173 5.54 6.44 17.29
N SER A 174 6.29 6.95 16.32
CA SER A 174 5.98 8.21 15.66
C SER A 174 4.73 8.09 14.82
N VAL A 175 3.75 8.94 15.11
CA VAL A 175 2.47 8.91 14.40
C VAL A 175 2.45 9.82 13.17
N ASN A 176 3.39 10.75 13.07
CA ASN A 176 3.51 11.70 11.96
C ASN A 176 3.55 11.01 10.59
N LYS A 177 4.30 9.90 10.47
CA LYS A 177 4.37 9.10 9.23
C LYS A 177 3.04 8.42 8.86
N ARG A 178 2.25 8.00 9.86
CA ARG A 178 0.92 7.39 9.64
C ARG A 178 -0.11 8.44 9.23
N VAL A 179 -0.09 9.60 9.87
CA VAL A 179 -0.93 10.74 9.47
C VAL A 179 -0.55 11.20 8.07
N MET A 180 0.75 11.28 7.74
CA MET A 180 1.19 11.60 6.38
C MET A 180 0.68 10.57 5.37
N LEU A 181 0.76 9.27 5.67
CA LEU A 181 0.18 8.22 4.84
C LEU A 181 -1.33 8.44 4.61
N HIS A 182 -2.09 8.66 5.68
CA HIS A 182 -3.53 8.89 5.61
C HIS A 182 -3.88 10.12 4.74
N VAL A 183 -3.13 11.23 4.90
CA VAL A 183 -3.31 12.45 4.10
C VAL A 183 -2.98 12.20 2.62
N VAL A 184 -1.84 11.57 2.34
CA VAL A 184 -1.38 11.34 0.96
C VAL A 184 -2.27 10.36 0.22
N GLN A 185 -2.81 9.33 0.89
CA GLN A 185 -3.69 8.32 0.28
C GLN A 185 -5.02 8.89 -0.23
N GLN A 186 -5.48 10.02 0.31
CA GLN A 186 -6.70 10.70 -0.16
C GLN A 186 -6.48 11.45 -1.48
N VAL A 187 -5.23 11.59 -1.92
CA VAL A 187 -4.87 12.47 -3.02
C VAL A 187 -4.43 11.65 -4.23
N SER A 188 -5.09 11.88 -5.35
CA SER A 188 -4.74 11.27 -6.64
C SER A 188 -3.93 12.21 -7.53
N PHE A 189 -3.46 11.68 -8.67
CA PHE A 189 -2.96 12.50 -9.77
C PHE A 189 -3.95 13.64 -10.10
N PRO A 190 -3.50 14.90 -10.36
CA PRO A 190 -2.11 15.36 -10.53
C PRO A 190 -1.45 15.98 -9.28
N HIS A 191 -2.07 15.89 -8.11
CA HIS A 191 -1.69 16.73 -6.96
C HIS A 191 -0.46 16.25 -6.18
N LEU A 192 0.05 15.05 -6.46
CA LEU A 192 1.28 14.51 -5.86
C LEU A 192 2.54 14.74 -6.71
N GLY A 193 2.40 15.34 -7.90
CA GLY A 193 3.50 15.66 -8.82
C GLY A 193 4.24 16.97 -8.49
N GLY A 194 5.07 17.42 -9.42
CA GLY A 194 5.80 18.68 -9.36
C GLY A 194 6.71 18.81 -8.13
N ASP A 195 6.74 19.99 -7.51
CA ASP A 195 7.60 20.31 -6.37
C ASP A 195 7.35 19.43 -5.14
N LEU A 196 6.13 18.91 -4.98
CA LEU A 196 5.78 18.05 -3.85
C LEU A 196 6.41 16.67 -3.99
N PHE A 197 6.56 16.16 -5.21
CA PHE A 197 7.03 14.80 -5.44
C PHE A 197 8.42 14.54 -4.82
N GLY A 198 9.39 15.44 -5.07
CA GLY A 198 10.73 15.31 -4.50
C GLY A 198 10.74 15.34 -2.96
N ARG A 199 9.86 16.14 -2.34
CA ARG A 199 9.68 16.18 -0.89
C ARG A 199 9.09 14.88 -0.35
N LEU A 200 8.08 14.34 -1.03
CA LEU A 200 7.47 13.07 -0.65
C LEU A 200 8.48 11.92 -0.69
N LEU A 201 9.32 11.85 -1.73
CA LEU A 201 10.39 10.87 -1.81
C LEU A 201 11.40 11.03 -0.67
N ALA A 202 11.83 12.26 -0.38
CA ALA A 202 12.78 12.53 0.71
C ALA A 202 12.26 12.12 2.10
N LEU A 203 10.94 12.24 2.33
CA LEU A 203 10.30 11.81 3.57
C LEU A 203 10.00 10.30 3.59
N THR A 204 9.78 9.69 2.43
CA THR A 204 9.34 8.29 2.30
C THR A 204 10.51 7.31 2.28
N PHE A 205 11.61 7.62 1.57
CA PHE A 205 12.75 6.70 1.46
C PHE A 205 13.37 6.30 2.80
N PRO A 206 13.58 7.20 3.78
CA PRO A 206 14.07 6.80 5.10
C PRO A 206 13.15 5.81 5.83
N LEU A 207 11.84 5.83 5.55
CA LEU A 207 10.89 4.88 6.12
C LEU A 207 11.01 3.52 5.44
N VAL A 208 11.19 3.50 4.11
CA VAL A 208 11.38 2.26 3.33
C VAL A 208 12.68 1.54 3.69
N ASP A 209 13.73 2.30 4.00
CA ASP A 209 15.03 1.77 4.43
C ASP A 209 15.07 1.36 5.91
N ASP A 210 14.01 1.63 6.69
CA ASP A 210 13.96 1.28 8.10
C ASP A 210 13.85 -0.24 8.32
N LEU A 211 14.46 -0.74 9.39
CA LEU A 211 14.44 -2.17 9.73
C LEU A 211 13.21 -2.59 10.56
N THR A 212 12.48 -1.61 11.10
CA THR A 212 11.27 -1.85 11.89
C THR A 212 10.10 -2.07 10.94
N ASP A 213 9.50 -3.26 10.99
CA ASP A 213 8.42 -3.66 10.08
C ASP A 213 7.26 -2.64 10.02
N SER A 214 6.80 -2.15 11.18
CA SER A 214 5.72 -1.16 11.24
C SER A 214 6.06 0.19 10.58
N THR A 215 7.34 0.59 10.60
CA THR A 215 7.82 1.80 9.92
C THR A 215 7.99 1.53 8.43
N GLN A 216 8.62 0.41 8.08
CA GLN A 216 8.87 0.00 6.71
C GLN A 216 7.56 -0.17 5.92
N LEU A 217 6.54 -0.78 6.53
CA LEU A 217 5.23 -0.95 5.92
C LEU A 217 4.56 0.39 5.56
N VAL A 218 4.65 1.38 6.45
CA VAL A 218 4.15 2.74 6.18
C VAL A 218 4.89 3.36 5.01
N GLY A 219 6.23 3.24 5.01
CA GLY A 219 7.07 3.70 3.90
C GLY A 219 6.71 3.03 2.57
N ALA A 220 6.54 1.71 2.57
CA ALA A 220 6.18 0.94 1.38
C ALA A 220 4.80 1.35 0.82
N ARG A 221 3.79 1.52 1.70
CA ARG A 221 2.44 1.96 1.30
C ARG A 221 2.43 3.38 0.75
N LEU A 222 3.18 4.29 1.38
CA LEU A 222 3.39 5.65 0.89
C LEU A 222 4.02 5.62 -0.51
N LEU A 223 5.12 4.88 -0.66
CA LEU A 223 5.85 4.82 -1.91
C LEU A 223 5.00 4.24 -3.05
N LEU A 224 4.29 3.14 -2.81
CA LEU A 224 3.37 2.55 -3.78
C LEU A 224 2.29 3.55 -4.22
N HIS A 225 1.68 4.26 -3.28
CA HIS A 225 0.64 5.26 -3.59
C HIS A 225 1.20 6.41 -4.42
N ILE A 226 2.37 6.94 -4.04
CA ILE A 226 3.06 8.00 -4.78
C ILE A 226 3.35 7.51 -6.20
N VAL A 227 4.00 6.35 -6.34
CA VAL A 227 4.37 5.78 -7.65
C VAL A 227 3.13 5.62 -8.53
N LYS A 228 2.00 5.13 -8.01
CA LYS A 228 0.74 5.00 -8.77
C LYS A 228 0.18 6.35 -9.25
N ASN A 229 0.37 7.42 -8.49
CA ASN A 229 -0.28 8.72 -8.71
C ASN A 229 0.62 9.82 -9.30
N VAL A 230 1.85 9.50 -9.69
CA VAL A 230 2.72 10.41 -10.46
C VAL A 230 2.84 9.98 -11.92
N THR A 231 3.21 10.91 -12.80
CA THR A 231 3.41 10.58 -14.21
C THR A 231 4.67 9.73 -14.40
N PRO A 232 4.73 8.89 -15.45
CA PRO A 232 5.96 8.20 -15.84
C PRO A 232 7.12 9.18 -16.08
N THR A 233 6.85 10.39 -16.59
CA THR A 233 7.87 11.41 -16.87
C THR A 233 8.54 11.91 -15.61
N GLU A 234 7.76 12.27 -14.59
CA GLU A 234 8.30 12.71 -13.31
C GLU A 234 9.06 11.58 -12.61
N LEU A 235 8.50 10.36 -12.61
CA LEU A 235 9.14 9.21 -11.97
C LEU A 235 10.51 8.88 -12.58
N ARG A 236 10.66 9.03 -13.90
CA ARG A 236 11.93 8.82 -14.61
C ARG A 236 13.05 9.76 -14.16
N TRP A 237 12.75 10.94 -13.62
CA TRP A 237 13.79 11.83 -13.07
C TRP A 237 14.42 11.28 -11.79
N TYR A 238 13.74 10.36 -11.10
CA TYR A 238 14.18 9.75 -9.85
C TYR A 238 14.41 8.24 -9.97
N SER A 239 14.42 7.68 -11.19
CA SER A 239 14.42 6.23 -11.41
C SER A 239 15.60 5.52 -10.74
N ASP A 240 16.80 6.09 -10.83
CA ASP A 240 18.00 5.44 -10.29
C ASP A 240 17.93 5.31 -8.77
N VAL A 241 17.52 6.38 -8.08
CA VAL A 241 17.41 6.41 -6.62
C VAL A 241 16.23 5.54 -6.16
N LEU A 242 15.08 5.65 -6.83
CA LEU A 242 13.90 4.83 -6.54
C LEU A 242 14.20 3.34 -6.65
N LEU A 243 14.82 2.93 -7.76
CA LEU A 243 15.16 1.53 -7.99
C LEU A 243 16.26 1.06 -7.04
N GLU A 244 17.19 1.92 -6.61
CA GLU A 244 18.15 1.55 -5.56
C GLU A 244 17.45 1.27 -4.22
N VAL A 245 16.56 2.17 -3.78
CA VAL A 245 15.79 2.02 -2.53
C VAL A 245 14.90 0.76 -2.58
N LEU A 246 14.24 0.49 -3.71
CA LEU A 246 13.48 -0.75 -3.87
C LEU A 246 14.38 -1.97 -3.89
N HIS A 247 15.55 -1.89 -4.52
CA HIS A 247 16.52 -2.98 -4.53
C HIS A 247 17.01 -3.32 -3.12
N THR A 248 17.26 -2.33 -2.25
CA THR A 248 17.63 -2.61 -0.86
C THR A 248 16.44 -3.16 -0.06
N ALA A 249 15.26 -2.58 -0.20
CA ALA A 249 14.10 -2.89 0.65
C ALA A 249 13.46 -4.27 0.40
N ILE A 250 13.44 -4.79 -0.83
CA ILE A 250 12.82 -6.08 -1.16
C ILE A 250 13.50 -7.31 -0.51
N VAL A 251 14.56 -7.13 0.29
CA VAL A 251 15.09 -8.19 1.17
C VAL A 251 14.16 -8.51 2.33
N SER A 252 13.15 -7.68 2.60
CA SER A 252 12.22 -7.86 3.70
C SER A 252 11.60 -9.26 3.67
N ARG A 253 11.57 -9.91 4.84
CA ARG A 253 10.94 -11.24 5.02
C ARG A 253 9.62 -11.13 5.77
N LYS A 254 9.02 -9.93 5.77
CA LYS A 254 7.72 -9.64 6.37
C LYS A 254 6.67 -9.68 5.26
N PRO A 255 5.71 -10.63 5.28
CA PRO A 255 4.80 -10.85 4.17
C PRO A 255 4.08 -9.58 3.68
N GLU A 256 3.39 -8.86 4.56
CA GLU A 256 2.64 -7.65 4.16
C GLU A 256 3.54 -6.56 3.57
N THR A 257 4.68 -6.30 4.20
CA THR A 257 5.64 -5.29 3.75
C THR A 257 6.25 -5.67 2.41
N LEU A 258 6.66 -6.93 2.25
CA LEU A 258 7.21 -7.44 0.99
C LEU A 258 6.20 -7.37 -0.15
N ASP A 259 4.93 -7.72 0.10
CA ASP A 259 3.86 -7.69 -0.89
C ASP A 259 3.69 -6.27 -1.46
N VAL A 260 3.67 -5.26 -0.59
CA VAL A 260 3.58 -3.86 -0.99
C VAL A 260 4.84 -3.40 -1.73
N LEU A 261 6.03 -3.79 -1.26
CA LEU A 261 7.30 -3.42 -1.90
C LEU A 261 7.42 -4.02 -3.30
N LEU A 262 7.03 -5.28 -3.50
CA LEU A 262 7.06 -5.92 -4.81
C LEU A 262 6.00 -5.34 -5.75
N ALA A 263 4.79 -5.03 -5.26
CA ALA A 263 3.79 -4.28 -6.02
C ALA A 263 4.35 -2.91 -6.47
N CYS A 264 5.07 -2.23 -5.57
CA CYS A 264 5.72 -0.96 -5.88
C CYS A 264 6.83 -1.12 -6.91
N LEU A 265 7.60 -2.20 -6.84
CA LEU A 265 8.63 -2.50 -7.83
C LEU A 265 8.01 -2.73 -9.22
N VAL A 266 6.97 -3.55 -9.33
CA VAL A 266 6.29 -3.81 -10.61
C VAL A 266 5.77 -2.51 -11.24
N GLU A 267 5.04 -1.69 -10.46
CA GLU A 267 4.52 -0.40 -10.93
C GLU A 267 5.65 0.56 -11.32
N SER A 268 6.73 0.59 -10.54
CA SER A 268 7.90 1.44 -10.83
C SER A 268 8.55 1.01 -12.14
N LEU A 269 8.78 -0.29 -12.34
CA LEU A 269 9.37 -0.84 -13.56
C LEU A 269 8.53 -0.50 -14.80
N ASP A 270 7.20 -0.58 -14.69
CA ASP A 270 6.27 -0.22 -15.78
C ASP A 270 6.36 1.26 -16.17
N LYS A 271 6.54 2.15 -15.21
CA LYS A 271 6.60 3.60 -15.46
C LYS A 271 7.98 4.10 -15.87
N VAL A 272 9.05 3.53 -15.31
CA VAL A 272 10.42 3.98 -15.56
C VAL A 272 11.07 3.31 -16.77
N SER A 273 10.56 2.16 -17.22
CA SER A 273 11.08 1.46 -18.39
C SER A 273 10.33 1.88 -19.65
N PRO A 274 10.99 2.52 -20.63
CA PRO A 274 10.38 2.80 -21.93
C PRO A 274 9.86 1.52 -22.60
N PRO A 275 8.80 1.59 -23.43
CA PRO A 275 8.33 0.44 -24.20
C PRO A 275 9.47 -0.19 -25.01
N GLY A 276 9.69 -1.49 -24.80
CA GLY A 276 10.76 -2.26 -25.47
C GLY A 276 12.12 -2.22 -24.77
N GLU A 277 12.32 -1.39 -23.74
CA GLU A 277 13.54 -1.39 -22.94
C GLU A 277 13.35 -2.19 -21.65
N LEU A 278 14.13 -3.25 -21.47
CA LEU A 278 13.99 -4.19 -20.34
C LEU A 278 15.19 -4.19 -19.40
N LYS A 279 16.07 -3.19 -19.52
CA LYS A 279 17.28 -3.07 -18.70
C LYS A 279 16.99 -3.02 -17.21
N HIS A 280 15.96 -2.28 -16.78
CA HIS A 280 15.57 -2.24 -15.38
C HIS A 280 15.03 -3.60 -14.93
N TYR A 281 14.22 -4.27 -15.75
CA TYR A 281 13.75 -5.62 -15.44
C TYR A 281 14.89 -6.62 -15.27
N ASP A 282 15.91 -6.56 -16.14
CA ASP A 282 17.08 -7.43 -16.09
C ASP A 282 17.91 -7.26 -14.80
N ARG A 283 17.81 -6.09 -14.15
CA ARG A 283 18.44 -5.83 -12.85
C ARG A 283 17.78 -6.62 -11.71
N PHE A 284 16.45 -6.76 -11.73
CA PHE A 284 15.69 -7.35 -10.62
C PHE A 284 15.33 -8.81 -10.83
N THR A 285 15.08 -9.24 -12.07
CA THR A 285 14.58 -10.60 -12.37
C THR A 285 15.50 -11.70 -11.82
N PRO A 286 16.84 -11.68 -12.04
CA PRO A 286 17.73 -12.73 -11.51
C PRO A 286 17.69 -12.81 -9.98
N ARG A 287 17.62 -11.65 -9.33
CA ARG A 287 17.57 -11.58 -7.88
C ARG A 287 16.26 -12.12 -7.34
N LEU A 288 15.12 -11.72 -7.88
CA LEU A 288 13.80 -12.21 -7.43
C LEU A 288 13.69 -13.72 -7.59
N LEU A 289 14.18 -14.28 -8.69
CA LEU A 289 14.24 -15.73 -8.88
C LEU A 289 15.13 -16.41 -7.83
N SER A 290 16.31 -15.84 -7.55
CA SER A 290 17.19 -16.37 -6.51
C SER A 290 16.58 -16.27 -5.11
N ASP A 291 15.97 -15.13 -4.78
CA ASP A 291 15.32 -14.90 -3.49
C ASP A 291 14.14 -15.87 -3.30
N THR A 292 13.35 -16.11 -4.35
CA THR A 292 12.24 -17.08 -4.31
C THR A 292 12.77 -18.50 -4.11
N SER A 293 13.85 -18.88 -4.81
CA SER A 293 14.44 -20.21 -4.72
C SER A 293 15.07 -20.50 -3.36
N LEU A 294 15.60 -19.49 -2.68
CA LEU A 294 16.30 -19.64 -1.39
C LEU A 294 15.38 -19.39 -0.18
N CYS A 295 14.17 -18.89 -0.42
CA CYS A 295 13.21 -18.63 0.64
C CYS A 295 12.64 -19.93 1.20
N SER A 296 12.72 -20.11 2.52
CA SER A 296 12.13 -21.26 3.23
C SER A 296 10.72 -20.97 3.74
N ASP A 297 10.38 -19.70 3.97
CA ASP A 297 9.06 -19.29 4.47
C ASP A 297 8.04 -19.35 3.33
N VAL A 298 7.01 -20.18 3.51
CA VAL A 298 5.97 -20.42 2.50
C VAL A 298 5.14 -19.17 2.22
N ALA A 299 4.80 -18.37 3.25
CA ALA A 299 4.01 -17.15 3.06
C ALA A 299 4.78 -16.12 2.23
N VAL A 300 6.09 -16.02 2.44
CA VAL A 300 6.97 -15.16 1.64
C VAL A 300 7.13 -15.70 0.21
N ARG A 301 7.27 -17.02 0.03
CA ARG A 301 7.33 -17.64 -1.30
C ARG A 301 6.06 -17.40 -2.12
N VAL A 302 4.88 -17.51 -1.51
CA VAL A 302 3.59 -17.19 -2.14
C VAL A 302 3.64 -15.80 -2.77
N ILE A 303 4.06 -14.81 -1.99
CA ILE A 303 4.16 -13.41 -2.43
C ILE A 303 5.15 -13.27 -3.59
N PHE A 304 6.34 -13.87 -3.49
CA PHE A 304 7.30 -13.83 -4.59
C PHE A 304 6.76 -14.43 -5.87
N VAL A 305 6.14 -15.61 -5.81
CA VAL A 305 5.56 -16.29 -6.98
C VAL A 305 4.46 -15.42 -7.61
N ARG A 306 3.56 -14.87 -6.80
CA ARG A 306 2.50 -13.95 -7.23
C ARG A 306 3.05 -12.75 -8.01
N HIS A 307 4.14 -12.14 -7.54
CA HIS A 307 4.75 -10.97 -8.20
C HIS A 307 5.66 -11.34 -9.37
N LEU A 308 6.31 -12.51 -9.36
CA LEU A 308 7.02 -13.04 -10.52
C LEU A 308 6.07 -13.19 -11.72
N ARG A 309 4.83 -13.60 -11.50
CA ARG A 309 3.80 -13.66 -12.56
C ARG A 309 3.62 -12.32 -13.27
N ALA A 310 3.58 -11.21 -12.54
CA ALA A 310 3.44 -9.89 -13.14
C ALA A 310 4.64 -9.56 -14.05
N LEU A 311 5.86 -9.90 -13.61
CA LEU A 311 7.07 -9.70 -14.42
C LEU A 311 7.08 -10.60 -15.67
N VAL A 312 6.63 -11.85 -15.55
CA VAL A 312 6.48 -12.78 -16.68
C VAL A 312 5.57 -12.20 -17.76
N VAL A 313 4.41 -11.63 -17.38
CA VAL A 313 3.49 -10.99 -18.33
C VAL A 313 4.16 -9.83 -19.07
N ARG A 314 4.90 -8.98 -18.34
CA ARG A 314 5.56 -7.79 -18.92
C ARG A 314 6.75 -8.12 -19.82
N GLN A 315 7.49 -9.19 -19.50
CA GLN A 315 8.71 -9.58 -20.22
C GLN A 315 8.48 -10.66 -21.28
N GLY A 316 7.26 -11.20 -21.37
CA GLY A 316 6.91 -12.29 -22.28
C GLY A 316 6.07 -11.89 -23.49
N ALA A 317 5.72 -12.89 -24.27
CA ALA A 317 4.94 -12.73 -25.49
C ALA A 317 3.52 -12.20 -25.18
N PRO A 318 2.91 -11.40 -26.08
CA PRO A 318 3.40 -11.01 -27.40
C PRO A 318 4.33 -9.77 -27.38
N HIS A 319 4.52 -9.13 -26.23
CA HIS A 319 5.18 -7.82 -26.13
C HIS A 319 6.71 -7.91 -26.15
N SER A 320 7.26 -9.02 -25.66
CA SER A 320 8.69 -9.28 -25.62
C SER A 320 8.98 -10.79 -25.62
N LEU A 321 10.24 -11.16 -25.79
CA LEU A 321 10.72 -12.53 -25.60
C LEU A 321 11.79 -12.61 -24.50
N ASN A 322 11.95 -11.55 -23.70
CA ASN A 322 13.01 -11.45 -22.70
C ASN A 322 12.84 -12.46 -21.56
N VAL A 323 11.61 -12.85 -21.23
CA VAL A 323 11.33 -13.89 -20.23
C VAL A 323 12.03 -15.21 -20.54
N ILE A 324 12.28 -15.51 -21.82
CA ILE A 324 12.96 -16.74 -22.27
C ILE A 324 14.39 -16.83 -21.70
N ARG A 325 15.08 -15.69 -21.51
CA ARG A 325 16.43 -15.65 -20.92
C ARG A 325 16.44 -16.18 -19.48
N TYR A 326 15.30 -16.11 -18.82
CA TYR A 326 15.10 -16.52 -17.44
C TYR A 326 14.22 -17.77 -17.32
N LEU A 327 13.86 -18.42 -18.43
CA LEU A 327 12.89 -19.52 -18.42
C LEU A 327 13.37 -20.69 -17.55
N GLN A 328 14.61 -21.12 -17.70
CA GLN A 328 15.14 -22.24 -16.90
C GLN A 328 15.15 -21.96 -15.38
N PRO A 329 15.72 -20.84 -14.87
CA PRO A 329 15.65 -20.55 -13.44
C PRO A 329 14.21 -20.28 -12.95
N LEU A 330 13.34 -19.71 -13.78
CA LEU A 330 11.91 -19.53 -13.46
C LEU A 330 11.20 -20.88 -13.30
N LEU A 331 11.34 -21.79 -14.27
CA LEU A 331 10.75 -23.12 -14.21
C LEU A 331 11.26 -23.89 -12.99
N LYS A 332 12.57 -23.80 -12.68
CA LYS A 332 13.12 -24.43 -11.47
C LYS A 332 12.42 -23.95 -10.19
N VAL A 333 12.16 -22.64 -10.07
CA VAL A 333 11.45 -22.06 -8.93
C VAL A 333 10.00 -22.56 -8.86
N LEU A 334 9.29 -22.54 -10.00
CA LEU A 334 7.89 -22.95 -10.08
C LEU A 334 7.73 -24.46 -9.82
N ILE A 335 8.60 -25.29 -10.38
CA ILE A 335 8.53 -26.74 -10.22
C ILE A 335 8.81 -27.15 -8.77
N ALA A 336 9.73 -26.47 -8.09
CA ALA A 336 9.94 -26.62 -6.66
C ALA A 336 8.73 -26.17 -5.80
N GLY A 337 7.77 -25.43 -6.37
CA GLY A 337 6.50 -25.11 -5.73
C GLY A 337 5.59 -26.33 -5.57
N PHE A 338 5.63 -27.28 -6.52
CA PHE A 338 4.82 -28.51 -6.50
C PHE A 338 5.24 -29.53 -5.43
N GLU A 339 6.35 -29.29 -4.73
CA GLU A 339 6.78 -30.10 -3.58
C GLU A 339 6.08 -29.67 -2.28
N SER A 340 5.36 -28.54 -2.30
CA SER A 340 4.61 -28.05 -1.15
C SER A 340 3.21 -28.66 -1.07
N VAL A 341 2.75 -28.89 0.16
CA VAL A 341 1.34 -29.21 0.48
C VAL A 341 0.53 -27.96 0.84
N ASN A 342 1.14 -26.77 0.78
CA ASN A 342 0.45 -25.52 1.03
C ASN A 342 -0.40 -25.15 -0.20
N VAL A 343 -1.72 -25.08 0.01
CA VAL A 343 -2.71 -24.83 -1.03
C VAL A 343 -2.49 -23.48 -1.72
N GLU A 344 -2.23 -22.42 -0.97
CA GLU A 344 -2.04 -21.07 -1.53
C GLU A 344 -0.80 -21.01 -2.43
N LEU A 345 0.32 -21.58 -1.99
CA LEU A 345 1.54 -21.66 -2.80
C LEU A 345 1.32 -22.47 -4.08
N LEU A 346 0.58 -23.57 -3.98
CA LEU A 346 0.28 -24.43 -5.12
C LEU A 346 -0.59 -23.71 -6.17
N LEU A 347 -1.60 -22.97 -5.73
CA LEU A 347 -2.45 -22.14 -6.60
C LEU A 347 -1.64 -21.06 -7.30
N GLU A 348 -0.87 -20.25 -6.56
CA GLU A 348 -0.03 -19.21 -7.17
C GLU A 348 1.02 -19.80 -8.12
N THR A 349 1.56 -20.99 -7.80
CA THR A 349 2.51 -21.70 -8.66
C THR A 349 1.85 -22.12 -9.98
N LEU A 350 0.66 -22.72 -9.93
CA LEU A 350 -0.09 -23.15 -11.12
C LEU A 350 -0.48 -21.97 -12.00
N GLU A 351 -1.00 -20.89 -11.42
CA GLU A 351 -1.39 -19.70 -12.16
C GLU A 351 -0.17 -19.00 -12.79
N THR A 352 0.96 -18.96 -12.06
CA THR A 352 2.22 -18.40 -12.58
C THR A 352 2.82 -19.28 -13.66
N LEU A 353 2.72 -20.61 -13.53
CA LEU A 353 3.15 -21.55 -14.54
C LEU A 353 2.31 -21.44 -15.81
N GLN A 354 0.98 -21.36 -15.70
CA GLN A 354 0.09 -21.13 -16.83
C GLN A 354 0.50 -19.87 -17.59
N THR A 355 0.72 -18.77 -16.85
CA THR A 355 1.19 -17.50 -17.40
C THR A 355 2.55 -17.65 -18.07
N THR A 356 3.47 -18.41 -17.47
CA THR A 356 4.81 -18.68 -18.01
C THR A 356 4.75 -19.47 -19.31
N VAL A 357 3.88 -20.49 -19.39
CA VAL A 357 3.68 -21.28 -20.62
C VAL A 357 3.22 -20.39 -21.76
N LEU A 358 2.25 -19.50 -21.50
CA LEU A 358 1.76 -18.54 -22.50
C LEU A 358 2.83 -17.51 -22.87
N ALA A 359 3.52 -16.93 -21.89
CA ALA A 359 4.49 -15.86 -22.07
C ALA A 359 5.79 -16.33 -22.76
N ALA A 360 6.16 -17.60 -22.58
CA ALA A 360 7.38 -18.19 -23.11
C ALA A 360 7.12 -19.30 -24.14
N TRP A 361 5.89 -19.38 -24.68
CA TRP A 361 5.42 -20.47 -25.55
C TRP A 361 6.42 -20.93 -26.64
N PRO A 362 7.21 -20.06 -27.31
CA PRO A 362 8.14 -20.50 -28.36
C PRO A 362 9.26 -21.42 -27.85
N ARG A 363 9.47 -21.49 -26.54
CA ARG A 363 10.54 -22.26 -25.90
C ARG A 363 10.07 -23.21 -24.80
N ILE A 364 8.77 -23.47 -24.68
CA ILE A 364 8.23 -24.38 -23.66
C ILE A 364 8.41 -25.86 -24.03
N ALA A 365 8.32 -26.23 -25.31
CA ALA A 365 8.30 -27.64 -25.74
C ALA A 365 9.43 -28.52 -25.14
N PRO A 366 10.70 -28.06 -25.03
CA PRO A 366 11.76 -28.84 -24.40
C PRO A 366 11.61 -29.09 -22.88
N HIS A 367 10.72 -28.36 -22.21
CA HIS A 367 10.49 -28.43 -20.76
C HIS A 367 9.19 -29.17 -20.40
N THR A 368 8.46 -29.67 -21.39
CA THR A 368 7.12 -30.26 -21.21
C THR A 368 7.09 -31.39 -20.20
N GLU A 369 8.06 -32.30 -20.25
CA GLU A 369 8.14 -33.43 -19.32
C GLU A 369 8.27 -32.95 -17.87
N GLU A 370 9.19 -32.02 -17.61
CA GLU A 370 9.46 -31.49 -16.27
C GLU A 370 8.23 -30.76 -15.71
N ILE A 371 7.57 -29.96 -16.54
CA ILE A 371 6.36 -29.23 -16.18
C ILE A 371 5.21 -30.22 -15.90
N LEU A 372 5.01 -31.20 -16.77
CA LEU A 372 3.93 -32.19 -16.64
C LEU A 372 4.09 -33.01 -15.35
N VAL A 373 5.31 -33.44 -15.01
CA VAL A 373 5.58 -34.12 -13.74
C VAL A 373 5.20 -33.23 -12.56
N GLY A 374 5.57 -31.95 -12.58
CA GLY A 374 5.17 -30.98 -11.56
C GLY A 374 3.65 -30.88 -11.40
N VAL A 375 2.93 -30.69 -12.50
CA VAL A 375 1.46 -30.61 -12.50
C VAL A 375 0.82 -31.90 -11.99
N LEU A 376 1.34 -33.07 -12.37
CA LEU A 376 0.83 -34.34 -11.86
C LEU A 376 1.08 -34.56 -10.37
N ARG A 377 2.12 -33.95 -9.78
CA ARG A 377 2.28 -33.93 -8.31
C ARG A 377 1.14 -33.16 -7.65
N ALA A 378 0.71 -32.02 -8.23
CA ALA A 378 -0.45 -31.27 -7.75
C ALA A 378 -1.76 -32.06 -7.85
N VAL A 379 -1.94 -32.81 -8.96
CA VAL A 379 -3.07 -33.73 -9.12
C VAL A 379 -3.01 -34.84 -8.05
N ALA A 380 -1.84 -35.43 -7.83
CA ALA A 380 -1.66 -36.46 -6.81
C ALA A 380 -1.96 -35.93 -5.40
N PHE A 381 -1.56 -34.69 -5.10
CA PHE A 381 -1.94 -34.03 -3.85
C PHE A 381 -3.46 -33.96 -3.64
N CYS A 382 -4.23 -33.77 -4.72
CA CYS A 382 -5.69 -33.72 -4.68
C CYS A 382 -6.38 -35.09 -4.67
N GLU A 383 -5.81 -36.09 -5.34
CA GLU A 383 -6.49 -37.37 -5.63
C GLU A 383 -5.99 -38.54 -4.77
N VAL A 384 -4.75 -38.48 -4.25
CA VAL A 384 -4.13 -39.62 -3.53
C VAL A 384 -4.35 -39.55 -2.03
N PHE A 385 -4.39 -38.34 -1.47
CA PHE A 385 -4.58 -38.11 -0.03
C PHE A 385 -6.06 -38.15 0.34
N ASP A 386 -6.37 -38.78 1.47
CA ASP A 386 -7.74 -38.96 1.93
C ASP A 386 -8.33 -37.64 2.46
N GLU A 387 -9.61 -37.39 2.16
CA GLU A 387 -10.30 -36.17 2.61
C GLU A 387 -10.31 -36.06 4.14
N GLY A 388 -9.88 -34.91 4.67
CA GLY A 388 -9.94 -34.60 6.10
C GLY A 388 -8.63 -34.72 6.87
N ALA A 389 -7.49 -34.96 6.19
CA ALA A 389 -6.19 -34.76 6.83
C ALA A 389 -5.91 -33.25 7.03
N GLU A 390 -5.14 -32.89 8.07
CA GLU A 390 -4.85 -31.50 8.46
C GLU A 390 -4.29 -30.61 7.32
N PHE A 391 -3.74 -31.22 6.27
CA PHE A 391 -3.09 -30.54 5.15
C PHE A 391 -3.79 -30.79 3.80
N THR A 392 -4.99 -31.39 3.78
CA THR A 392 -5.73 -31.62 2.53
C THR A 392 -6.56 -30.40 2.13
N PRO A 393 -6.63 -30.08 0.83
CA PRO A 393 -7.45 -28.96 0.35
C PRO A 393 -8.92 -29.22 0.63
N SER A 394 -9.68 -28.16 0.92
CA SER A 394 -11.14 -28.23 0.94
C SER A 394 -11.68 -28.64 -0.43
N SER A 395 -12.94 -29.11 -0.50
CA SER A 395 -13.56 -29.51 -1.78
C SER A 395 -13.48 -28.41 -2.84
N ARG A 396 -13.65 -27.14 -2.44
CA ARG A 396 -13.53 -25.99 -3.35
C ARG A 396 -12.10 -25.79 -3.85
N GLU A 397 -11.12 -25.82 -2.96
CA GLU A 397 -9.70 -25.65 -3.30
C GLU A 397 -9.21 -26.80 -4.18
N ARG A 398 -9.63 -28.03 -3.88
CA ARG A 398 -9.36 -29.22 -4.69
C ARG A 398 -9.85 -29.03 -6.13
N SER A 399 -11.11 -28.61 -6.30
CA SER A 399 -11.66 -28.33 -7.63
C SER A 399 -10.89 -27.23 -8.37
N GLN A 400 -10.46 -26.18 -7.66
CA GLN A 400 -9.68 -25.09 -8.25
C GLN A 400 -8.29 -25.54 -8.69
N ILE A 401 -7.57 -26.30 -7.85
CA ILE A 401 -6.26 -26.87 -8.19
C ILE A 401 -6.37 -27.77 -9.43
N LEU A 402 -7.33 -28.71 -9.43
CA LEU A 402 -7.52 -29.63 -10.54
C LEU A 402 -7.85 -28.90 -11.84
N ALA A 403 -8.73 -27.90 -11.81
CA ALA A 403 -9.05 -27.09 -12.99
C ALA A 403 -7.80 -26.40 -13.57
N LEU A 404 -6.97 -25.79 -12.72
CA LEU A 404 -5.72 -25.17 -13.16
C LEU A 404 -4.74 -26.20 -13.71
N CYS A 405 -4.65 -27.40 -13.12
CA CYS A 405 -3.85 -28.50 -13.67
C CYS A 405 -4.32 -28.89 -15.07
N GLU A 406 -5.63 -29.04 -15.26
CA GLU A 406 -6.20 -29.34 -16.58
C GLU A 406 -5.88 -28.25 -17.61
N ASP A 407 -6.00 -26.98 -17.22
CA ASP A 407 -5.72 -25.85 -18.10
C ASP A 407 -4.25 -25.78 -18.50
N VAL A 408 -3.32 -26.02 -17.57
CA VAL A 408 -1.88 -26.06 -17.87
C VAL A 408 -1.55 -27.22 -18.80
N LEU A 409 -2.09 -28.42 -18.56
CA LEU A 409 -1.85 -29.58 -19.43
C LEU A 409 -2.42 -29.38 -20.84
N ASP A 410 -3.60 -28.75 -20.95
CA ASP A 410 -4.19 -28.37 -22.24
C ASP A 410 -3.29 -27.37 -22.99
N LEU A 411 -2.79 -26.34 -22.31
CA LEU A 411 -1.84 -25.40 -22.90
C LEU A 411 -0.53 -26.07 -23.34
N LEU A 412 0.03 -26.96 -22.53
CA LEU A 412 1.23 -27.71 -22.91
C LEU A 412 1.01 -28.52 -24.18
N ASN A 413 -0.13 -29.21 -24.29
CA ASN A 413 -0.47 -29.97 -25.50
C ASN A 413 -0.58 -29.06 -26.73
N GLN A 414 -1.22 -27.89 -26.59
CA GLN A 414 -1.34 -26.91 -27.68
C GLN A 414 0.03 -26.38 -28.13
N VAL A 415 0.94 -26.11 -27.20
CA VAL A 415 2.27 -25.54 -27.49
C VAL A 415 3.25 -26.58 -28.04
N CYS A 416 3.08 -27.87 -27.71
CA CYS A 416 3.94 -28.95 -28.22
C CYS A 416 3.56 -29.45 -29.63
N GLY A 417 2.39 -29.07 -30.15
CA GLY A 417 1.95 -29.51 -31.47
C GLY A 417 1.64 -31.01 -31.53
N SER A 418 1.92 -31.65 -32.66
CA SER A 418 1.58 -33.05 -32.93
C SER A 418 2.42 -34.10 -32.17
N ASP A 419 3.46 -33.68 -31.44
CA ASP A 419 4.26 -34.59 -30.62
C ASP A 419 3.50 -34.90 -29.32
N SER A 420 3.02 -36.13 -29.20
CA SER A 420 2.10 -36.61 -28.15
C SER A 420 2.73 -36.75 -26.75
N VAL A 421 3.79 -36.01 -26.42
CA VAL A 421 4.52 -36.14 -25.14
C VAL A 421 3.56 -36.08 -23.94
N VAL A 422 2.60 -35.16 -23.97
CA VAL A 422 1.57 -35.02 -22.93
C VAL A 422 0.68 -36.26 -22.86
N GLY A 423 0.17 -36.73 -24.00
CA GLY A 423 -0.69 -37.92 -24.09
C GLY A 423 0.02 -39.20 -23.65
N ASP A 424 1.27 -39.40 -24.08
CA ASP A 424 2.09 -40.57 -23.79
C ASP A 424 2.44 -40.66 -22.30
N MET A 425 2.76 -39.53 -21.67
CA MET A 425 2.99 -39.48 -20.23
C MET A 425 1.70 -39.71 -19.43
N LEU A 426 0.57 -39.14 -19.86
CA LEU A 426 -0.73 -39.42 -19.23
C LEU A 426 -1.09 -40.91 -19.34
N ALA A 427 -0.77 -41.56 -20.46
CA ALA A 427 -0.94 -43.00 -20.64
C ALA A 427 -0.05 -43.81 -19.69
N THR A 428 1.22 -43.43 -19.59
CA THR A 428 2.18 -44.05 -18.67
C THR A 428 1.71 -43.94 -17.22
N VAL A 429 1.31 -42.74 -16.77
CA VAL A 429 0.87 -42.51 -15.39
C VAL A 429 -0.45 -43.23 -15.08
N SER A 430 -1.40 -43.23 -16.01
CA SER A 430 -2.65 -43.99 -15.84
C SER A 430 -2.42 -45.49 -15.65
N SER A 431 -1.39 -46.04 -16.30
CA SER A 431 -1.04 -47.47 -16.16
C SER A 431 -0.35 -47.81 -14.84
N GLN A 432 0.38 -46.84 -14.27
CA GLN A 432 1.19 -47.03 -13.06
C GLN A 432 0.48 -46.63 -11.77
N SER A 433 -0.53 -45.74 -11.84
CA SER A 433 -1.23 -45.22 -10.65
C SER A 433 -2.75 -45.29 -10.81
N PRO A 434 -3.42 -46.32 -10.24
CA PRO A 434 -4.87 -46.51 -10.34
C PRO A 434 -5.68 -45.33 -9.76
N LYS A 435 -5.14 -44.64 -8.75
CA LYS A 435 -5.80 -43.46 -8.15
C LYS A 435 -5.82 -42.25 -9.09
N LEU A 436 -4.85 -42.14 -10.00
CA LEU A 436 -4.78 -41.03 -10.97
C LEU A 436 -5.50 -41.34 -12.28
N LEU A 437 -5.86 -42.61 -12.52
CA LEU A 437 -6.55 -43.08 -13.71
C LEU A 437 -7.77 -42.21 -14.08
N PRO A 438 -8.69 -41.86 -13.16
CA PRO A 438 -9.87 -41.06 -13.51
C PRO A 438 -9.51 -39.67 -14.04
N PHE A 439 -8.47 -39.03 -13.51
CA PHE A 439 -8.01 -37.73 -13.99
C PHE A 439 -7.33 -37.85 -15.35
N CYS A 440 -6.42 -38.82 -15.49
CA CYS A 440 -5.68 -39.04 -16.74
C CYS A 440 -6.61 -39.37 -17.92
N ASP A 441 -7.65 -40.20 -17.69
CA ASP A 441 -8.58 -40.58 -18.75
C ASP A 441 -9.45 -39.40 -19.19
N ARG A 442 -10.00 -38.63 -18.24
CA ARG A 442 -10.72 -37.37 -18.55
C ARG A 442 -9.85 -36.40 -19.36
N MET A 443 -8.57 -36.27 -19.00
CA MET A 443 -7.65 -35.39 -19.72
C MET A 443 -7.37 -35.91 -21.14
N LYS A 444 -7.13 -37.20 -21.33
CA LYS A 444 -6.94 -37.76 -22.68
C LYS A 444 -8.18 -37.56 -23.55
N GLU A 445 -9.37 -37.81 -23.02
CA GLU A 445 -10.63 -37.57 -23.73
C GLU A 445 -10.72 -36.10 -24.18
N LYS A 446 -10.46 -35.15 -23.27
CA LYS A 446 -10.43 -33.71 -23.55
C LYS A 446 -9.43 -33.37 -24.67
N LEU A 447 -8.22 -33.92 -24.62
CA LEU A 447 -7.17 -33.69 -25.63
C LEU A 447 -7.52 -34.29 -27.01
N THR A 448 -8.19 -35.44 -27.05
CA THR A 448 -8.61 -36.10 -28.31
C THR A 448 -9.88 -35.54 -28.94
N SER A 449 -10.68 -34.80 -28.16
CA SER A 449 -11.96 -34.21 -28.61
C SER A 449 -11.81 -32.90 -29.40
N ARG A 450 -10.57 -32.43 -29.61
CA ARG A 450 -10.22 -31.20 -30.34
C ARG A 450 -9.42 -31.55 -31.58
#